data_AF-A0A815GQQ9-F1
#
_entry.id   AF-A0A815GQQ9-F1
#
_cell.length_a   1.000
_cell.length_b   1.000
_cell.length_c   1.000
_cell.angle_alpha   90.00
_cell.angle_beta   90.00
_cell.angle_gamma   90.00
#
_symmetry.space_group_name_H-M   'P 1'
#
loop_
_entity.id
_entity.type
_entity.pdbx_description
1 polymer ?
#
loop_
_entity_poly.entity_id
_entity_poly.type
_entity_poly.pdbx_seq_one_letter_code
_entity_poly.pdbx_strand_id
1 'polypeptide(L)'
;MSSNTATGALASQVASDEAAVVRRKAAEKCQIVLETLYDSRNGFKQCADDCKDPSMKLLFDKISSIRADFIAQLSNVIKVDLGVEPIKEGSALAAAHRTWIDVKAWFTDGRDKSVIVTEVHRGEDILIKFYESAIEDQHILPKVRDLLHEQLRTIKEQNISVDTI
;
A
#
# COMPACT_ATOMS: atom_id res chain seq x y z
N MET A 1 43.10 34.12 -1.40
CA MET A 1 42.37 33.14 -0.56
C MET A 1 40.95 32.86 -1.10
N SER A 2 40.76 32.72 -2.43
CA SER A 2 39.40 32.65 -3.04
C SER A 2 39.01 31.29 -3.64
N SER A 3 39.77 30.21 -3.38
CA SER A 3 39.53 28.91 -4.05
C SER A 3 38.67 27.91 -3.27
N ASN A 4 38.46 28.10 -1.95
CA ASN A 4 37.73 27.10 -1.14
C ASN A 4 36.20 27.22 -1.18
N THR A 5 35.66 28.39 -1.56
CA THR A 5 34.22 28.66 -1.49
C THR A 5 33.44 28.08 -2.67
N ALA A 6 34.02 28.06 -3.88
CA ALA A 6 33.37 27.51 -5.07
C ALA A 6 33.26 25.98 -5.05
N THR A 7 34.31 25.29 -4.58
CA THR A 7 34.32 23.82 -4.45
C THR A 7 33.34 23.33 -3.38
N GLY A 8 33.19 24.06 -2.27
CA GLY A 8 32.21 23.76 -1.24
C GLY A 8 30.75 23.91 -1.71
N ALA A 9 30.46 24.95 -2.49
CA ALA A 9 29.12 25.18 -3.04
C ALA A 9 28.70 24.09 -4.04
N LEU A 10 29.63 23.66 -4.93
CA LEU A 10 29.36 22.60 -5.90
C LEU A 10 29.06 21.25 -5.23
N ALA A 11 29.84 20.88 -4.21
CA ALA A 11 29.62 19.64 -3.45
C ALA A 11 28.27 19.64 -2.70
N SER A 12 27.88 20.78 -2.13
CA SER A 12 26.57 20.93 -1.47
C SER A 12 25.40 20.80 -2.45
N GLN A 13 25.55 21.31 -3.69
CA GLN A 13 24.51 21.19 -4.71
C GLN A 13 24.33 19.74 -5.17
N VAL A 14 25.43 19.03 -5.45
CA VAL A 14 25.40 17.62 -5.87
C VAL A 14 24.71 16.74 -4.82
N ALA A 15 25.05 16.91 -3.55
CA ALA A 15 24.41 16.16 -2.46
C ALA A 15 22.91 16.44 -2.34
N SER A 16 22.48 17.68 -2.59
CA SER A 16 21.06 18.06 -2.62
C SER A 16 20.31 17.39 -3.77
N ASP A 17 20.92 17.35 -4.96
CA ASP A 17 20.33 16.75 -6.15
C ASP A 17 20.20 15.23 -6.01
N GLU A 18 21.22 14.57 -5.46
CA GLU A 18 21.18 13.14 -5.12
C GLU A 18 20.06 12.83 -4.10
N ALA A 19 19.97 13.61 -3.03
CA ALA A 19 18.91 13.45 -2.04
C ALA A 19 17.51 13.64 -2.64
N ALA A 20 17.34 14.56 -3.60
CA ALA A 20 16.08 14.76 -4.31
C ALA A 20 15.72 13.55 -5.20
N VAL A 21 16.71 12.95 -5.87
CA VAL A 21 16.51 11.72 -6.65
C VAL A 21 16.08 10.56 -5.75
N VAL A 22 16.75 10.37 -4.61
CA VAL A 22 16.40 9.32 -3.64
C VAL A 22 14.98 9.51 -3.12
N ARG A 23 14.61 10.74 -2.70
CA ARG A 23 13.24 11.05 -2.23
C ARG A 23 12.18 10.77 -3.30
N ARG A 24 12.42 11.13 -4.56
CA ARG A 24 11.48 10.85 -5.66
C ARG A 24 11.26 9.36 -5.86
N LYS A 25 12.34 8.57 -5.94
CA LYS A 25 12.24 7.11 -6.10
C LYS A 25 11.52 6.44 -4.92
N ALA A 26 11.82 6.90 -3.69
CA ALA A 26 11.12 6.44 -2.50
C ALA A 26 9.62 6.76 -2.58
N ALA A 27 9.26 7.97 -3.02
CA ALA A 27 7.87 8.40 -3.16
C ALA A 27 7.14 7.59 -4.24
N GLU A 28 7.76 7.32 -5.39
CA GLU A 28 7.19 6.46 -6.44
C GLU A 28 6.81 5.08 -5.88
N LYS A 29 7.71 4.43 -5.13
CA LYS A 29 7.44 3.12 -4.51
C LYS A 29 6.32 3.20 -3.45
N CYS A 30 6.35 4.22 -2.60
CA CYS A 30 5.31 4.42 -1.59
C CYS A 30 3.94 4.72 -2.23
N GLN A 31 3.91 5.45 -3.35
CA GLN A 31 2.66 5.75 -4.04
C GLN A 31 2.05 4.49 -4.67
N ILE A 32 2.86 3.58 -5.22
CA ILE A 32 2.36 2.28 -5.71
C ILE A 32 1.71 1.49 -4.57
N VAL A 33 2.37 1.41 -3.40
CA VAL A 33 1.78 0.75 -2.23
C VAL A 33 0.50 1.45 -1.79
N LEU A 34 0.49 2.79 -1.76
CA LEU A 34 -0.68 3.58 -1.40
C LEU A 34 -1.87 3.32 -2.35
N GLU A 35 -1.62 3.19 -3.64
CA GLU A 35 -2.63 2.91 -4.68
C GLU A 35 -3.30 1.57 -4.41
N THR A 36 -2.48 0.55 -4.15
CA THR A 36 -2.95 -0.82 -3.86
C THR A 36 -3.69 -0.94 -2.53
N LEU A 37 -3.35 -0.09 -1.55
CA LEU A 37 -4.10 0.02 -0.30
C LEU A 37 -5.50 0.60 -0.52
N TYR A 38 -5.63 1.63 -1.36
CA TYR A 38 -6.94 2.18 -1.72
C TYR A 38 -7.81 1.14 -2.42
N ASP A 39 -7.25 0.39 -3.37
CA ASP A 39 -7.97 -0.69 -4.06
C ASP A 39 -8.44 -1.76 -3.08
N SER A 40 -7.56 -2.24 -2.19
CA SER A 40 -7.88 -3.19 -1.14
C SER A 40 -8.97 -2.66 -0.21
N ARG A 41 -8.85 -1.42 0.30
CA ARG A 41 -9.85 -0.78 1.17
C ARG A 41 -11.23 -0.71 0.52
N ASN A 42 -11.30 -0.05 -0.64
CA ASN A 42 -12.56 0.15 -1.37
C ASN A 42 -13.20 -1.20 -1.69
N GLY A 43 -12.33 -2.15 -1.91
CA GLY A 43 -12.70 -3.50 -2.12
C GLY A 43 -13.38 -4.23 -1.00
N PHE A 44 -12.69 -4.36 0.13
CA PHE A 44 -13.30 -4.97 1.30
C PHE A 44 -14.55 -4.21 1.73
N LYS A 45 -14.57 -2.87 1.58
CA LYS A 45 -15.79 -2.09 1.84
C LYS A 45 -16.96 -2.54 0.98
N GLN A 46 -16.76 -2.72 -0.33
CA GLN A 46 -17.80 -3.18 -1.25
C GLN A 46 -18.21 -4.62 -0.93
N CYS A 47 -17.25 -5.52 -0.68
CA CYS A 47 -17.54 -6.90 -0.29
C CYS A 47 -18.39 -6.95 0.99
N ALA A 48 -18.08 -6.09 1.97
CA ALA A 48 -18.87 -5.98 3.19
C ALA A 48 -20.31 -5.52 2.89
N ASP A 49 -20.50 -4.57 1.98
CA ASP A 49 -21.83 -4.05 1.63
C ASP A 49 -22.70 -5.08 0.90
N ASP A 50 -22.11 -5.90 0.04
CA ASP A 50 -22.81 -6.92 -0.74
C ASP A 50 -22.92 -8.29 -0.03
N CYS A 51 -22.16 -8.51 1.05
CA CYS A 51 -22.14 -9.78 1.75
C CYS A 51 -23.39 -10.02 2.59
N LYS A 52 -24.00 -11.20 2.41
CA LYS A 52 -25.17 -11.65 3.20
C LYS A 52 -24.79 -12.31 4.52
N ASP A 53 -23.59 -12.85 4.64
CA ASP A 53 -23.12 -13.49 5.87
C ASP A 53 -22.63 -12.42 6.87
N PRO A 54 -23.25 -12.30 8.06
CA PRO A 54 -22.89 -11.26 9.01
C PRO A 54 -21.44 -11.33 9.53
N SER A 55 -20.88 -12.53 9.65
CA SER A 55 -19.50 -12.73 10.13
C SER A 55 -18.49 -12.29 9.08
N MET A 56 -18.75 -12.59 7.81
CA MET A 56 -17.91 -12.14 6.69
C MET A 56 -17.99 -10.62 6.52
N LYS A 57 -19.20 -10.05 6.61
CA LYS A 57 -19.40 -8.60 6.58
C LYS A 57 -18.55 -7.89 7.63
N LEU A 58 -18.62 -8.35 8.89
CA LEU A 58 -17.85 -7.77 9.99
C LEU A 58 -16.34 -7.86 9.74
N LEU A 59 -15.86 -8.98 9.22
CA LEU A 59 -14.45 -9.16 8.88
C LEU A 59 -14.01 -8.17 7.80
N PHE A 60 -14.75 -8.06 6.71
CA PHE A 60 -14.41 -7.17 5.60
C PHE A 60 -14.47 -5.69 6.00
N ASP A 61 -15.46 -5.27 6.80
CA ASP A 61 -15.50 -3.92 7.35
C ASP A 61 -14.28 -3.64 8.25
N LYS A 62 -13.86 -4.62 9.07
CA LYS A 62 -12.65 -4.51 9.89
C LYS A 62 -11.39 -4.36 9.04
N ILE A 63 -11.23 -5.17 8.00
CA ILE A 63 -10.07 -5.07 7.10
C ILE A 63 -10.07 -3.72 6.39
N SER A 64 -11.21 -3.29 5.84
CA SER A 64 -11.37 -1.98 5.21
C SER A 64 -10.96 -0.82 6.13
N SER A 65 -11.38 -0.87 7.40
CA SER A 65 -10.97 0.14 8.40
C SER A 65 -9.46 0.16 8.61
N ILE A 66 -8.83 -1.01 8.76
CA ILE A 66 -7.38 -1.10 8.95
C ILE A 66 -6.62 -0.55 7.73
N ARG A 67 -7.10 -0.82 6.51
CA ARG A 67 -6.53 -0.25 5.29
C ARG A 67 -6.67 1.27 5.26
N ALA A 68 -7.77 1.84 5.76
CA ALA A 68 -7.94 3.29 5.87
C ALA A 68 -6.89 3.93 6.80
N ASP A 69 -6.58 3.29 7.92
CA ASP A 69 -5.53 3.75 8.84
C ASP A 69 -4.14 3.70 8.17
N PHE A 70 -3.86 2.65 7.41
CA PHE A 70 -2.59 2.50 6.69
C PHE A 70 -2.41 3.56 5.61
N ILE A 71 -3.48 3.85 4.86
CA ILE A 71 -3.53 4.94 3.87
C ILE A 71 -3.19 6.27 4.54
N ALA A 72 -3.78 6.58 5.69
CA ALA A 72 -3.53 7.83 6.39
C ALA A 72 -2.05 7.94 6.84
N GLN A 73 -1.50 6.87 7.42
CA GLN A 73 -0.10 6.82 7.87
C GLN A 73 0.88 6.99 6.70
N LEU A 74 0.70 6.22 5.63
CA LEU A 74 1.60 6.25 4.47
C LEU A 74 1.49 7.57 3.70
N SER A 75 0.27 8.11 3.55
CA SER A 75 0.05 9.44 2.96
C SER A 75 0.78 10.54 3.74
N ASN A 76 0.75 10.48 5.07
CA ASN A 76 1.47 11.43 5.91
C ASN A 76 2.98 11.34 5.71
N VAL A 77 3.54 10.12 5.64
CA VAL A 77 4.96 9.91 5.35
C VAL A 77 5.36 10.45 3.97
N ILE A 78 4.59 10.15 2.93
CA ILE A 78 4.84 10.65 1.57
C ILE A 78 4.87 12.19 1.56
N LYS A 79 3.92 12.82 2.26
CA LYS A 79 3.84 14.28 2.34
C LYS A 79 4.95 14.92 3.15
N VAL A 80 5.16 14.45 4.38
CA VAL A 80 6.04 15.09 5.36
C VAL A 80 7.49 14.70 5.16
N ASP A 81 7.77 13.41 4.98
CA ASP A 81 9.14 12.90 4.93
C ASP A 81 9.70 12.91 3.49
N LEU A 82 8.85 12.74 2.46
CA LEU A 82 9.30 12.70 1.05
C LEU A 82 9.01 13.99 0.27
N GLY A 83 8.16 14.87 0.80
CA GLY A 83 7.86 16.17 0.18
C GLY A 83 7.02 16.06 -1.10
N VAL A 84 6.28 14.96 -1.27
CA VAL A 84 5.43 14.70 -2.45
C VAL A 84 3.97 14.71 -1.99
N GLU A 85 3.06 15.27 -2.80
CA GLU A 85 1.64 15.18 -2.48
C GLU A 85 1.16 13.73 -2.74
N PRO A 86 0.58 13.04 -1.75
CA PRO A 86 0.12 11.67 -1.93
C PRO A 86 -1.08 11.61 -2.87
N ILE A 87 -1.18 10.52 -3.64
CA ILE A 87 -2.42 10.17 -4.33
C ILE A 87 -3.59 10.09 -3.36
N LYS A 88 -4.78 10.45 -3.85
CA LYS A 88 -6.01 10.59 -3.04
C LYS A 88 -7.01 9.45 -3.25
N GLU A 89 -6.75 8.58 -4.21
CA GLU A 89 -7.61 7.47 -4.58
C GLU A 89 -6.81 6.31 -5.16
N GLY A 90 -7.47 5.17 -5.32
CA GLY A 90 -6.91 3.94 -5.88
C GLY A 90 -6.74 3.99 -7.40
N SER A 91 -6.47 2.82 -7.98
CA SER A 91 -5.59 2.74 -9.13
C SER A 91 -6.18 2.83 -10.51
N ALA A 92 -5.32 3.36 -11.41
CA ALA A 92 -5.23 3.07 -12.84
C ALA A 92 -4.14 2.01 -13.17
N LEU A 93 -3.45 1.46 -12.16
CA LEU A 93 -2.57 0.28 -12.23
C LEU A 93 -3.34 -0.99 -12.64
N ALA A 94 -3.14 -1.43 -13.88
CA ALA A 94 -3.95 -2.49 -14.49
C ALA A 94 -3.92 -3.85 -13.76
N ALA A 95 -2.83 -4.20 -13.06
CA ALA A 95 -2.72 -5.48 -12.37
C ALA A 95 -3.49 -5.52 -11.04
N ALA A 96 -3.27 -4.54 -10.16
CA ALA A 96 -4.02 -4.42 -8.91
C ALA A 96 -5.51 -4.17 -9.16
N HIS A 97 -5.82 -3.28 -10.10
CA HIS A 97 -7.20 -2.95 -10.49
C HIS A 97 -7.96 -4.18 -11.01
N ARG A 98 -7.33 -5.01 -11.84
CA ARG A 98 -7.95 -6.27 -12.33
C ARG A 98 -8.17 -7.26 -11.20
N THR A 99 -7.16 -7.49 -10.36
CA THR A 99 -7.29 -8.39 -9.22
C THR A 99 -8.47 -8.00 -8.36
N TRP A 100 -8.61 -6.72 -8.04
CA TRP A 100 -9.70 -6.27 -7.20
C TRP A 100 -11.09 -6.35 -7.89
N ILE A 101 -11.16 -6.08 -9.20
CA ILE A 101 -12.38 -6.31 -9.99
C ILE A 101 -12.79 -7.77 -9.98
N ASP A 102 -11.84 -8.67 -10.22
CA ASP A 102 -12.06 -10.11 -10.24
C ASP A 102 -12.63 -10.52 -8.88
N VAL A 103 -11.99 -10.14 -7.77
CA VAL A 103 -12.46 -10.39 -6.40
C VAL A 103 -13.93 -9.97 -6.25
N LYS A 104 -14.29 -8.73 -6.61
CA LYS A 104 -15.69 -8.25 -6.56
C LYS A 104 -16.66 -9.11 -7.38
N ALA A 105 -16.29 -9.52 -8.58
CA ALA A 105 -17.17 -10.29 -9.48
C ALA A 105 -17.60 -11.63 -8.87
N TRP A 106 -16.83 -12.17 -7.92
CA TRP A 106 -17.19 -13.41 -7.22
C TRP A 106 -18.17 -13.20 -6.07
N PHE A 107 -18.27 -11.99 -5.50
CA PHE A 107 -19.09 -11.71 -4.32
C PHE A 107 -20.58 -11.49 -4.63
N THR A 108 -20.95 -11.17 -5.86
CA THR A 108 -22.32 -10.77 -6.21
C THR A 108 -23.33 -11.93 -6.25
N ASP A 109 -22.88 -13.20 -6.22
CA ASP A 109 -23.72 -14.36 -6.61
C ASP A 109 -23.97 -15.43 -5.53
N GLY A 110 -23.86 -15.11 -4.24
CA GLY A 110 -24.20 -16.08 -3.18
C GLY A 110 -23.38 -17.38 -3.24
N ARG A 111 -22.13 -17.25 -3.70
CA ARG A 111 -21.17 -18.33 -3.94
C ARG A 111 -20.70 -18.94 -2.61
N ASP A 112 -20.10 -20.12 -2.70
CA ASP A 112 -19.48 -20.82 -1.56
C ASP A 112 -18.41 -19.95 -0.89
N LYS A 113 -18.39 -19.95 0.44
CA LYS A 113 -17.40 -19.24 1.28
C LYS A 113 -15.96 -19.60 0.90
N SER A 114 -15.71 -20.86 0.53
CA SER A 114 -14.38 -21.34 0.14
C SER A 114 -13.80 -20.59 -1.07
N VAL A 115 -14.67 -20.25 -2.03
CA VAL A 115 -14.30 -19.52 -3.25
C VAL A 115 -14.02 -18.05 -2.92
N ILE A 116 -14.84 -17.45 -2.05
CA ILE A 116 -14.65 -16.10 -1.53
C ILE A 116 -13.29 -15.97 -0.84
N VAL A 117 -12.97 -16.90 0.07
CA VAL A 117 -11.70 -16.94 0.80
C VAL A 117 -10.52 -17.01 -0.17
N THR A 118 -10.58 -17.88 -1.17
CA THR A 118 -9.53 -18.02 -2.20
C THR A 118 -9.24 -16.72 -2.93
N GLU A 119 -10.29 -15.99 -3.34
CA GLU A 119 -10.12 -14.72 -4.05
C GLU A 119 -9.60 -13.60 -3.13
N VAL A 120 -10.00 -13.58 -1.87
CA VAL A 120 -9.44 -12.67 -0.86
C VAL A 120 -7.94 -12.89 -0.72
N HIS A 121 -7.48 -14.14 -0.58
CA HIS A 121 -6.05 -14.44 -0.52
C HIS A 121 -5.30 -14.00 -1.78
N ARG A 122 -5.86 -14.25 -2.97
CA ARG A 122 -5.25 -13.80 -4.23
C ARG A 122 -5.10 -12.27 -4.28
N GLY A 123 -6.09 -11.55 -3.77
CA GLY A 123 -6.04 -10.09 -3.61
C GLY A 123 -4.93 -9.64 -2.67
N GLU A 124 -4.89 -10.22 -1.48
CA GLU A 124 -3.92 -9.88 -0.44
C GLU A 124 -2.48 -10.26 -0.82
N ASP A 125 -2.26 -11.36 -1.54
CA ASP A 125 -0.95 -11.78 -2.04
C ASP A 125 -0.33 -10.73 -2.99
N ILE A 126 -1.16 -10.04 -3.77
CA ILE A 126 -0.70 -8.99 -4.66
C ILE A 126 -0.32 -7.74 -3.86
N LEU A 127 -1.13 -7.36 -2.86
CA LEU A 127 -0.79 -6.29 -1.93
C LEU A 127 0.55 -6.58 -1.23
N ILE A 128 0.72 -7.79 -0.71
CA ILE A 128 1.95 -8.27 -0.06
C ILE A 128 3.16 -8.11 -0.97
N LYS A 129 3.06 -8.50 -2.25
CA LYS A 129 4.17 -8.36 -3.22
C LYS A 129 4.59 -6.91 -3.44
N PHE A 130 3.63 -5.97 -3.47
CA PHE A 130 3.97 -4.55 -3.60
C PHE A 130 4.66 -4.01 -2.34
N TYR A 131 4.22 -4.43 -1.16
CA TYR A 131 4.90 -4.12 0.09
C TYR A 131 6.34 -4.68 0.12
N GLU A 132 6.52 -5.96 -0.21
CA GLU A 132 7.83 -6.61 -0.24
C GLU A 132 8.76 -5.92 -1.24
N SER A 133 8.27 -5.62 -2.45
CA SER A 133 9.05 -4.88 -3.45
C SER A 133 9.44 -3.46 -3.00
N ALA A 134 8.55 -2.75 -2.31
CA ALA A 134 8.86 -1.44 -1.77
C ALA A 134 9.90 -1.54 -0.65
N ILE A 135 9.71 -2.48 0.29
CA ILE A 135 10.65 -2.73 1.38
C ILE A 135 12.03 -3.06 0.84
N GLU A 136 12.17 -3.90 -0.19
CA GLU A 136 13.48 -4.27 -0.73
C GLU A 136 14.20 -3.13 -1.49
N ASP A 137 13.52 -2.03 -1.81
CA ASP A 137 14.12 -0.93 -2.55
C ASP A 137 15.13 -0.15 -1.69
N GLN A 138 16.34 0.02 -2.23
CA GLN A 138 17.45 0.71 -1.57
C GLN A 138 17.19 2.21 -1.31
N HIS A 139 16.25 2.83 -2.04
CA HIS A 139 15.93 4.25 -1.88
C HIS A 139 14.91 4.50 -0.77
N ILE A 140 14.24 3.46 -0.27
CA ILE A 140 13.29 3.60 0.85
C ILE A 140 14.06 3.92 2.14
N LEU A 141 13.72 5.08 2.71
CA LEU A 141 14.29 5.59 3.96
C LEU A 141 13.98 4.62 5.13
N PRO A 142 14.89 4.48 6.11
CA PRO A 142 14.72 3.52 7.21
C PRO A 142 13.38 3.64 7.95
N LYS A 143 12.98 4.85 8.35
CA LYS A 143 11.69 5.11 9.02
C LYS A 143 10.48 4.66 8.20
N VAL A 144 10.56 4.82 6.87
CA VAL A 144 9.48 4.42 5.96
C VAL A 144 9.45 2.90 5.83
N ARG A 145 10.63 2.26 5.77
CA ARG A 145 10.77 0.80 5.78
C ARG A 145 10.14 0.18 7.03
N ASP A 146 10.39 0.76 8.20
CA ASP A 146 9.83 0.28 9.47
C ASP A 146 8.29 0.34 9.46
N LEU A 147 7.72 1.44 8.96
CA LEU A 147 6.28 1.57 8.78
C LEU A 147 5.72 0.50 7.84
N LEU A 148 6.37 0.29 6.68
CA LEU A 148 5.93 -0.70 5.70
C LEU A 148 6.01 -2.13 6.27
N HIS A 149 7.05 -2.45 7.04
CA HIS A 149 7.16 -3.74 7.73
C HIS A 149 6.04 -3.97 8.73
N GLU A 150 5.70 -2.96 9.53
CA GLU A 150 4.64 -3.07 10.54
C GLU A 150 3.27 -3.31 9.88
N GLN A 151 2.96 -2.55 8.83
CA GLN A 151 1.72 -2.74 8.06
C GLN A 151 1.68 -4.10 7.38
N LEU A 152 2.79 -4.54 6.76
CA LEU A 152 2.90 -5.85 6.11
C LEU A 152 2.67 -7.00 7.11
N ARG A 153 3.20 -6.88 8.32
CA ARG A 153 2.99 -7.87 9.38
C ARG A 153 1.50 -8.02 9.70
N THR A 154 0.80 -6.90 9.91
CA THR A 154 -0.65 -6.91 10.13
C THR A 154 -1.41 -7.49 8.94
N ILE A 155 -1.03 -7.15 7.70
CA ILE A 155 -1.64 -7.71 6.48
C ILE A 155 -1.51 -9.24 6.47
N LYS A 156 -0.32 -9.77 6.74
CA LYS A 156 -0.08 -11.22 6.78
C LYS A 156 -0.87 -11.91 7.90
N GLU A 157 -0.94 -11.32 9.09
CA GLU A 157 -1.75 -11.82 10.21
C GLU A 157 -3.26 -11.85 9.88
N GLN A 158 -3.76 -10.80 9.20
CA GLN A 158 -5.15 -10.75 8.73
C GLN A 158 -5.42 -11.80 7.65
N ASN A 159 -4.50 -11.98 6.70
CA ASN A 159 -4.64 -12.95 5.63
C ASN A 159 -4.80 -14.36 6.19
N ILE A 160 -4.00 -14.74 7.20
CA ILE A 160 -4.14 -16.03 7.90
C ILE A 160 -5.47 -16.14 8.65
N SER A 161 -5.96 -15.04 9.22
CA SER A 161 -7.24 -15.05 9.95
C SER A 161 -8.44 -15.32 9.01
N VAL A 162 -8.31 -15.02 7.72
CA VAL A 162 -9.33 -15.32 6.70
C VAL A 162 -9.52 -16.83 6.50
N ASP A 163 -8.53 -17.66 6.83
CA ASP A 163 -8.64 -19.13 6.77
C ASP A 163 -9.52 -19.72 7.89
N THR A 164 -9.81 -18.95 8.93
CA THR A 164 -10.42 -19.46 10.18
C THR A 164 -11.93 -19.21 10.31
N ILE A 165 -12.56 -18.74 9.23
CA ILE A 165 -13.95 -18.26 9.18
C ILE A 165 -14.82 -19.14 8.27
#